data_AF-A0A0G1CGK4-F1
#
_entry.id   AF-A0A0G1CGK4-F1
#
_cell.length_a   1.000
_cell.length_b   1.000
_cell.length_c   1.000
_cell.angle_alpha   90.00
_cell.angle_beta   90.00
_cell.angle_gamma   90.00
#
_symmetry.space_group_name_H-M   'P 1'
#
loop_
_entity.id
_entity.type
_entity.pdbx_description
1 polymer ?
#
loop_
_entity_poly.entity_id
_entity_poly.type
_entity_poly.pdbx_seq_one_letter_code
_entity_poly.pdbx_strand_id
1 'polypeptide(L)'
;MRKFKLKKRLGIFLLAAAGLFAFGVFSSQSFKPFEYVKNESASVSEALAQPDAPKHIQTPKPVKAIYMTSWVAGTPGWRSQLVKLVEETELNAIVIDVKDYTGRISFSVSDPVLQEIGSVEERIPDIKDFINQLHQKNIYAIARISVFQDPYLTKKRPDLAVKRGDG
;
A
#
# COMPACT_ATOMS: atom_id res chain seq x y z
N MET A 1 33.03 46.92 37.77
CA MET A 1 32.83 45.55 37.22
C MET A 1 31.38 45.01 37.35
N ARG A 2 30.32 45.81 37.14
CA ARG A 2 28.91 45.39 37.39
C ARG A 2 28.04 45.22 36.13
N LYS A 3 28.49 45.68 34.95
CA LYS A 3 27.68 45.69 33.70
C LYS A 3 27.70 44.37 32.91
N PHE A 4 28.62 43.44 33.22
CA PHE A 4 28.79 42.20 32.45
C PHE A 4 27.81 41.08 32.83
N LYS A 5 27.33 41.07 34.10
CA LYS A 5 26.37 40.06 34.59
C LYS A 5 24.93 40.28 34.09
N LEU A 6 24.56 41.51 33.70
CA LEU A 6 23.20 41.84 33.28
C LEU A 6 22.90 41.39 31.83
N LYS A 7 23.86 41.52 30.91
CA LYS A 7 23.72 41.07 29.52
C LYS A 7 23.60 39.54 29.39
N LYS A 8 24.33 38.78 30.23
CA LYS A 8 24.21 37.31 30.25
C LYS A 8 22.85 36.82 30.76
N ARG A 9 22.25 37.50 31.73
CA ARG A 9 20.91 37.15 32.22
C ARG A 9 19.82 37.46 31.19
N LEU A 10 19.94 38.57 30.45
CA LEU A 10 18.97 38.94 29.41
C LEU A 10 18.99 37.97 28.20
N GLY A 11 20.17 37.47 27.81
CA GLY A 11 20.28 36.48 26.73
C GLY A 11 19.69 35.12 27.06
N ILE A 12 19.77 34.68 28.32
CA ILE A 12 19.17 33.41 28.78
C ILE A 12 17.64 33.49 28.81
N PHE A 13 17.07 34.64 29.19
CA PHE A 13 15.62 34.85 29.15
C PHE A 13 15.07 34.90 27.72
N LEU A 14 15.80 35.48 26.76
CA LEU A 14 15.39 35.49 25.35
C LEU A 14 15.44 34.10 24.70
N LEU A 15 16.43 33.27 25.03
CA LEU A 15 16.50 31.87 24.59
C LEU A 15 15.39 31.00 25.20
N ALA A 16 15.06 31.21 26.47
CA ALA A 16 13.95 30.51 27.12
C ALA A 16 12.59 30.91 26.54
N ALA A 17 12.38 32.20 26.21
CA ALA A 17 11.16 32.67 25.56
C ALA A 17 11.00 32.14 24.12
N ALA A 18 12.09 32.07 23.35
CA ALA A 18 12.09 31.47 22.02
C ALA A 18 11.80 29.95 22.07
N GLY A 19 12.33 29.24 23.08
CA GLY A 19 12.03 27.83 23.32
C GLY A 19 10.56 27.57 23.68
N LEU A 20 9.98 28.41 24.54
CA LEU A 20 8.55 28.35 24.89
C LEU A 20 7.64 28.66 23.70
N PHE A 21 8.03 29.61 22.84
CA PHE A 21 7.28 29.92 21.62
C PHE A 21 7.36 28.78 20.59
N ALA A 22 8.53 28.18 20.39
CA ALA A 22 8.71 27.03 19.50
C ALA A 22 7.97 25.77 20.00
N PHE A 23 7.93 25.55 21.32
CA PHE A 23 7.20 24.43 21.92
C PHE A 23 5.67 24.62 21.82
N GLY A 24 5.18 25.84 22.01
CA GLY A 24 3.76 26.18 21.84
C GLY A 24 3.28 25.95 20.40
N VAL A 25 4.07 26.39 19.41
CA VAL A 25 3.76 26.22 17.98
C VAL A 25 3.79 24.75 17.57
N PHE A 26 4.74 23.96 18.11
CA PHE A 26 4.82 22.51 17.82
C PHE A 26 3.63 21.72 18.42
N SER A 27 3.15 22.07 19.61
CA SER A 27 1.95 21.42 20.19
C SER A 27 0.64 21.80 19.47
N SER A 28 0.66 22.88 18.69
CA SER A 28 -0.53 23.39 17.99
C SER A 28 -0.80 22.74 16.63
N GLN A 29 0.11 21.89 16.12
CA GLN A 29 -0.21 21.00 15.01
C GLN A 29 -1.06 19.84 15.52
N SER A 30 -2.32 20.17 15.82
CA SER A 30 -3.38 19.19 16.01
C SER A 30 -3.49 18.38 14.72
N PHE A 31 -3.05 17.12 14.76
CA PHE A 31 -3.39 16.14 13.75
C PHE A 31 -4.92 16.08 13.66
N LYS A 32 -5.46 16.55 12.53
CA LYS A 32 -6.88 16.37 12.25
C LYS A 32 -7.15 14.87 12.16
N PRO A 33 -8.10 14.32 12.94
CA PRO A 33 -8.50 12.93 12.80
C PRO A 33 -8.92 12.67 11.36
N PHE A 34 -8.46 11.56 10.81
CA PHE A 34 -8.93 11.06 9.52
C PHE A 34 -10.40 10.69 9.66
N GLU A 35 -11.28 11.52 9.09
CA GLU A 35 -12.71 11.26 9.03
C GLU A 35 -12.96 10.40 7.79
N TYR A 36 -13.43 9.17 7.99
CA TYR A 36 -13.84 8.31 6.88
C TYR A 36 -15.11 8.90 6.27
N VAL A 37 -14.95 9.71 5.22
CA VAL A 37 -16.06 10.18 4.40
C VAL A 37 -16.55 8.98 3.59
N LYS A 38 -17.62 8.36 4.09
CA LYS A 38 -18.45 7.46 3.29
C LYS A 38 -19.06 8.31 2.19
N ASN A 39 -18.46 8.30 1.00
CA ASN A 39 -19.03 8.92 -0.20
C ASN A 39 -20.32 8.17 -0.55
N GLU A 40 -21.43 8.54 0.09
CA GLU A 40 -22.75 8.31 -0.46
C GLU A 40 -22.94 9.33 -1.59
N SER A 41 -22.85 8.82 -2.81
CA SER A 41 -23.44 9.43 -4.01
C SER A 41 -22.90 10.81 -4.40
N ALA A 42 -21.60 10.89 -4.73
CA ALA A 42 -21.16 11.95 -5.62
C ALA A 42 -21.56 11.55 -7.06
N SER A 43 -22.70 12.06 -7.52
CA SER A 43 -23.08 12.09 -8.93
C SER A 43 -22.12 13.03 -9.69
N VAL A 44 -20.91 12.55 -9.96
CA VAL A 44 -19.99 13.23 -10.86
C VAL A 44 -20.36 12.79 -12.27
N SER A 45 -21.14 13.63 -12.95
CA SER A 45 -21.35 13.58 -14.40
C SER A 45 -20.08 14.09 -15.11
N GLU A 46 -18.99 13.35 -14.98
CA GLU A 46 -17.94 13.31 -15.98
C GLU A 46 -18.10 11.97 -16.69
N ALA A 47 -18.25 12.00 -18.01
CA ALA A 47 -18.20 10.80 -18.84
C ALA A 47 -16.76 10.26 -18.86
N LEU A 48 -16.26 9.82 -17.70
CA LEU A 48 -15.16 8.89 -17.62
C LEU A 48 -15.70 7.60 -18.23
N ALA A 49 -15.11 7.17 -19.35
CA ALA A 49 -15.32 5.83 -19.85
C ALA A 49 -15.25 4.87 -18.66
N GLN A 50 -16.38 4.24 -18.32
CA GLN A 50 -16.39 3.28 -17.22
C GLN A 50 -15.31 2.24 -17.55
N PRO A 51 -14.34 2.00 -16.66
CA PRO A 51 -13.34 0.98 -16.92
C PRO A 51 -14.08 -0.31 -17.24
N ASP A 52 -13.69 -0.97 -18.33
CA ASP A 52 -14.32 -2.22 -18.76
C ASP A 52 -14.50 -3.13 -17.55
N ALA A 53 -15.71 -3.67 -17.40
CA ALA A 53 -16.01 -4.56 -16.28
C ALA A 53 -14.95 -5.68 -16.24
N PRO A 54 -14.35 -5.95 -15.06
CA PRO A 54 -13.31 -6.96 -14.96
C PRO A 54 -13.83 -8.29 -15.48
N LYS A 55 -13.08 -8.89 -16.42
CA LYS A 55 -13.41 -10.22 -16.94
C LYS A 55 -13.21 -11.22 -15.81
N HIS A 56 -14.29 -11.85 -15.37
CA HIS A 56 -14.25 -12.90 -14.37
C HIS A 56 -14.57 -14.24 -15.03
N ILE A 57 -13.70 -15.22 -14.82
CA ILE A 57 -14.03 -16.62 -15.11
C ILE A 57 -14.68 -17.26 -13.88
N GLN A 58 -15.48 -18.31 -14.08
CA GLN A 58 -16.12 -19.00 -12.96
C GLN A 58 -15.08 -19.67 -12.06
N THR A 59 -15.29 -19.59 -10.74
CA THR A 59 -14.43 -20.27 -9.77
C THR A 59 -14.53 -21.78 -9.94
N PRO A 60 -13.40 -22.48 -10.20
CA PRO A 60 -13.39 -23.93 -10.34
C PRO A 60 -13.83 -24.65 -9.05
N LYS A 61 -14.40 -25.85 -9.18
CA LYS A 61 -14.76 -26.72 -8.05
C LYS A 61 -14.31 -28.16 -8.36
N PRO A 62 -13.26 -28.70 -7.71
CA PRO A 62 -12.40 -28.05 -6.71
C PRO A 62 -11.40 -27.05 -7.32
N VAL A 63 -10.93 -26.09 -6.51
CA VAL A 63 -9.80 -25.23 -6.85
C VAL A 63 -8.50 -25.97 -6.55
N LYS A 64 -7.61 -26.05 -7.53
CA LYS A 64 -6.27 -26.65 -7.42
C LYS A 64 -5.25 -25.62 -7.88
N ALA A 65 -4.68 -24.90 -6.93
CA ALA A 65 -3.86 -23.73 -7.20
C ALA A 65 -2.39 -23.93 -6.82
N ILE A 66 -1.50 -23.32 -7.60
CA ILE A 66 -0.11 -23.06 -7.19
C ILE A 66 0.06 -21.61 -6.73
N TYR A 67 1.07 -21.36 -5.92
CA TYR A 67 1.39 -20.03 -5.41
C TYR A 67 2.59 -19.42 -6.13
N MET A 68 2.47 -18.14 -6.46
CA MET A 68 3.48 -17.34 -7.13
C MET A 68 3.71 -16.04 -6.33
N THR A 69 4.93 -15.85 -5.84
CA THR A 69 5.34 -14.56 -5.27
C THR A 69 5.33 -13.49 -6.36
N SER A 70 5.27 -12.22 -5.97
CA SER A 70 5.29 -11.12 -6.94
C SER A 70 6.57 -11.08 -7.77
N TRP A 71 7.70 -11.57 -7.23
CA TRP A 71 8.99 -11.62 -7.93
C TRP A 71 9.01 -12.71 -9.00
N VAL A 72 8.45 -13.88 -8.68
CA VAL A 72 8.28 -14.96 -9.65
C VAL A 72 7.30 -14.53 -10.74
N ALA A 73 6.19 -13.91 -10.33
CA ALA A 73 5.22 -13.32 -11.24
C ALA A 73 5.80 -12.16 -12.04
N GLY A 74 6.87 -11.50 -11.61
CA GLY A 74 7.56 -10.45 -12.38
C GLY A 74 8.60 -10.98 -13.37
N THR A 75 9.01 -12.25 -13.23
CA THR A 75 10.13 -12.85 -13.98
C THR A 75 9.59 -13.74 -15.11
N PRO A 76 9.69 -13.34 -16.40
CA PRO A 76 9.01 -14.03 -17.51
C PRO A 76 9.33 -15.53 -17.62
N GLY A 77 10.58 -15.93 -17.39
CA GLY A 77 10.99 -17.33 -17.47
C GLY A 77 10.33 -18.22 -16.41
N TRP A 78 10.32 -17.78 -15.16
CA TRP A 78 9.72 -18.55 -14.07
C TRP A 78 8.19 -18.51 -14.15
N ARG A 79 7.63 -17.34 -14.49
CA ARG A 79 6.20 -17.16 -14.73
C ARG A 79 5.69 -18.14 -15.78
N SER A 80 6.35 -18.22 -16.94
CA SER A 80 5.93 -19.09 -18.04
C SER A 80 6.04 -20.58 -17.69
N GLN A 81 7.07 -20.99 -16.95
CA GLN A 81 7.20 -22.38 -16.47
C GLN A 81 6.04 -22.78 -15.55
N LEU A 82 5.64 -21.91 -14.63
CA LEU A 82 4.53 -22.20 -13.72
C LEU A 82 3.16 -22.18 -14.42
N VAL A 83 2.97 -21.27 -15.38
CA VAL A 83 1.75 -21.30 -16.22
C VAL A 83 1.68 -22.59 -17.01
N LYS A 84 2.79 -23.01 -17.63
CA LYS A 84 2.88 -24.27 -18.37
C LYS A 84 2.57 -25.48 -17.48
N LEU A 85 3.08 -25.50 -16.24
CA LEU A 85 2.75 -26.55 -15.27
C LEU A 85 1.23 -26.63 -15.02
N VAL A 86 0.53 -25.50 -14.95
CA VAL A 86 -0.93 -25.48 -14.80
C VAL A 86 -1.62 -26.01 -16.05
N GLU A 87 -1.13 -25.67 -17.25
CA GLU A 87 -1.70 -26.17 -18.51
C GLU A 87 -1.50 -27.68 -18.71
N GLU A 88 -0.44 -28.26 -18.15
CA GLU A 88 -0.05 -29.67 -18.36
C GLU A 88 -0.52 -30.63 -17.25
N THR A 89 -1.17 -30.13 -16.21
CA THR A 89 -1.58 -30.93 -15.04
C THR A 89 -3.07 -30.71 -14.70
N GLU A 90 -3.54 -31.31 -13.61
CA GLU A 90 -4.90 -31.12 -13.10
C GLU A 90 -5.11 -29.77 -12.38
N LEU A 91 -4.06 -28.95 -12.26
CA LEU A 91 -4.13 -27.62 -11.67
C LEU A 91 -5.03 -26.72 -12.54
N ASN A 92 -5.70 -25.76 -11.91
CA ASN A 92 -6.64 -24.88 -12.59
C ASN A 92 -6.59 -23.42 -12.12
N ALA A 93 -5.66 -23.09 -11.21
CA ALA A 93 -5.59 -21.78 -10.60
C ALA A 93 -4.15 -21.37 -10.24
N ILE A 94 -3.93 -20.06 -10.14
CA ILE A 94 -2.68 -19.47 -9.66
C ILE A 94 -3.01 -18.40 -8.62
N VAL A 95 -2.40 -18.51 -7.44
CA VAL A 95 -2.39 -17.45 -6.43
C VAL A 95 -1.20 -16.54 -6.70
N ILE A 96 -1.46 -15.24 -6.89
CA ILE A 96 -0.43 -14.24 -7.21
C ILE A 96 -0.42 -13.20 -6.09
N ASP A 97 0.77 -12.93 -5.53
CA ASP A 97 0.94 -11.80 -4.64
C ASP A 97 0.79 -10.48 -5.37
N VAL A 98 -0.30 -9.77 -5.06
CA VAL A 98 -0.51 -8.39 -5.48
C VAL A 98 -0.08 -7.41 -4.38
N LYS A 99 -0.11 -7.86 -3.12
CA LYS A 99 0.54 -7.21 -1.97
C LYS A 99 1.08 -8.26 -1.01
N ASP A 100 2.39 -8.36 -0.89
CA ASP A 100 3.03 -9.36 -0.05
C ASP A 100 3.24 -8.88 1.41
N TYR A 101 3.92 -9.69 2.20
CA TYR A 101 4.19 -9.44 3.61
C TYR A 101 5.12 -8.25 3.86
N THR A 102 5.77 -7.72 2.81
CA THR A 102 6.60 -6.51 2.93
C THR A 102 5.74 -5.25 2.98
N GLY A 103 4.45 -5.35 2.65
CA GLY A 103 3.54 -4.20 2.54
C GLY A 103 3.57 -3.52 1.17
N ARG A 104 4.33 -4.06 0.22
CA ARG A 104 4.51 -3.48 -1.12
C ARG A 104 3.48 -4.00 -2.10
N ILE A 105 2.92 -3.08 -2.89
CA ILE A 105 1.98 -3.40 -3.98
C ILE A 105 2.80 -3.68 -5.23
N SER A 106 2.56 -4.82 -5.87
CA SER A 106 3.42 -5.35 -6.92
C SER A 106 3.19 -4.76 -8.32
N PHE A 107 2.26 -3.82 -8.47
CA PHE A 107 1.85 -3.25 -9.76
C PHE A 107 1.48 -1.77 -9.60
N SER A 108 1.44 -1.04 -10.70
CA SER A 108 1.07 0.37 -10.70
C SER A 108 -0.40 0.56 -10.33
N VAL A 109 -0.65 1.55 -9.46
CA VAL A 109 -2.00 1.94 -9.02
C VAL A 109 -2.23 3.42 -9.34
N SER A 110 -3.47 3.75 -9.71
CA SER A 110 -3.90 5.13 -9.98
C SER A 110 -4.51 5.82 -8.76
N ASP A 111 -4.71 5.09 -7.65
CA ASP A 111 -5.31 5.64 -6.44
C ASP A 111 -4.37 6.67 -5.78
N PRO A 112 -4.80 7.93 -5.59
CA PRO A 112 -3.95 8.98 -5.04
C PRO A 112 -3.43 8.69 -3.62
N VAL A 113 -4.23 8.00 -2.79
CA VAL A 113 -3.85 7.67 -1.41
C VAL A 113 -2.74 6.63 -1.41
N LEU A 114 -2.85 5.60 -2.27
CA LEU A 114 -1.81 4.59 -2.39
C LEU A 114 -0.50 5.16 -2.98
N GLN A 115 -0.62 6.13 -3.91
CA GLN A 115 0.53 6.86 -4.45
C GLN A 115 1.21 7.72 -3.38
N GLU A 116 0.44 8.42 -2.54
CA GLU A 116 0.95 9.24 -1.44
C GLU A 116 1.67 8.40 -0.37
N ILE A 117 1.10 7.24 0.00
CA ILE A 117 1.74 6.32 0.95
C ILE A 117 3.07 5.78 0.37
N GLY A 118 3.14 5.61 -0.95
CA GLY A 118 4.33 5.15 -1.66
C GLY A 118 4.56 3.64 -1.59
N SER A 119 3.49 2.86 -1.36
CA SER A 119 3.59 1.40 -1.19
C SER A 119 3.89 0.64 -2.48
N VAL A 120 3.79 1.27 -3.65
CA VAL A 120 4.04 0.61 -4.95
C VAL A 120 5.51 0.27 -5.12
N GLU A 121 5.77 -0.99 -5.45
CA GLU A 121 7.03 -1.49 -5.96
C GLU A 121 6.66 -2.37 -7.15
N GLU A 122 6.62 -1.78 -8.34
CA GLU A 122 6.06 -2.32 -9.59
C GLU A 122 6.82 -3.56 -10.10
N ARG A 123 6.73 -4.67 -9.37
CA ARG A 123 7.39 -5.95 -9.65
C ARG A 123 6.74 -6.70 -10.83
N ILE A 124 5.46 -6.43 -11.11
CA ILE A 124 4.69 -7.02 -12.21
C ILE A 124 4.07 -5.87 -13.03
N PRO A 125 4.84 -5.22 -13.91
CA PRO A 125 4.34 -4.07 -14.69
C PRO A 125 3.18 -4.44 -15.62
N ASP A 126 3.17 -5.67 -16.12
CA ASP A 126 2.23 -6.20 -17.11
C ASP A 126 1.08 -7.00 -16.49
N ILE A 127 0.72 -6.73 -15.21
CA ILE A 127 -0.26 -7.56 -14.48
C ILE A 127 -1.60 -7.69 -15.20
N LYS A 128 -2.10 -6.63 -15.85
CA LYS A 128 -3.38 -6.65 -16.57
C LYS A 128 -3.34 -7.64 -17.73
N ASP A 129 -2.27 -7.59 -18.53
CA ASP A 129 -2.09 -8.49 -19.67
C ASP A 129 -1.86 -9.92 -19.20
N PHE A 130 -1.10 -10.10 -18.12
CA PHE A 130 -0.88 -11.41 -17.54
C PHE A 130 -2.19 -12.07 -17.08
N ILE A 131 -3.04 -11.34 -16.33
CA ILE A 131 -4.36 -11.84 -15.91
C ILE A 131 -5.25 -12.16 -17.12
N ASN A 132 -5.24 -11.32 -18.16
CA ASN A 132 -5.97 -11.59 -19.40
C ASN A 132 -5.51 -12.89 -20.07
N GLN A 133 -4.20 -13.15 -20.12
CA GLN A 133 -3.65 -14.40 -20.67
C GLN A 133 -4.07 -15.62 -19.84
N LEU A 134 -4.08 -15.52 -18.52
CA LEU A 134 -4.57 -16.60 -17.65
C LEU A 134 -6.05 -16.90 -17.93
N HIS A 135 -6.89 -15.87 -18.03
CA HIS A 135 -8.32 -16.04 -18.33
C HIS A 135 -8.57 -16.64 -19.72
N GLN A 136 -7.78 -16.27 -20.74
CA GLN A 136 -7.85 -16.89 -22.07
C GLN A 136 -7.52 -18.39 -22.04
N LYS A 137 -6.64 -18.80 -21.13
CA LYS A 137 -6.28 -20.21 -20.87
C LYS A 137 -7.24 -20.91 -19.89
N ASN A 138 -8.31 -20.25 -19.46
CA ASN A 138 -9.24 -20.73 -18.43
C ASN A 138 -8.54 -21.06 -17.09
N ILE A 139 -7.45 -20.35 -16.77
CA ILE A 139 -6.72 -20.46 -15.50
C ILE A 139 -7.27 -19.41 -14.53
N TYR A 140 -7.71 -19.86 -13.36
CA TYR A 140 -8.31 -18.99 -12.34
C TYR A 140 -7.24 -18.23 -11.56
N ALA A 141 -7.25 -16.90 -11.66
CA ALA A 141 -6.30 -16.05 -10.95
C ALA A 141 -6.85 -15.64 -9.57
N ILE A 142 -6.04 -15.79 -8.52
CA ILE A 142 -6.38 -15.43 -7.15
C ILE A 142 -5.39 -14.38 -6.66
N ALA A 143 -5.86 -13.18 -6.36
CA ALA A 143 -5.03 -12.12 -5.81
C ALA A 143 -4.80 -12.32 -4.31
N ARG A 144 -3.55 -12.47 -3.88
CA ARG A 144 -3.16 -12.53 -2.47
C ARG A 144 -2.76 -11.13 -1.97
N ILE A 145 -3.40 -10.71 -0.88
CA ILE A 145 -3.17 -9.45 -0.19
C ILE A 145 -2.86 -9.75 1.28
N SER A 146 -1.65 -9.42 1.72
CA SER A 146 -1.31 -9.47 3.16
C SER A 146 -1.97 -8.28 3.86
N VAL A 147 -2.84 -8.50 4.84
CA VAL A 147 -3.64 -7.42 5.45
C VAL A 147 -2.88 -6.76 6.60
N PHE A 148 -2.67 -7.48 7.70
CA PHE A 148 -2.08 -6.92 8.93
C PHE A 148 -0.55 -6.99 8.98
N GLN A 149 0.06 -7.91 8.24
CA GLN A 149 1.50 -7.97 8.09
C GLN A 149 1.96 -6.97 7.03
N ASP A 150 2.00 -5.70 7.42
CA ASP A 150 2.40 -4.59 6.55
C ASP A 150 3.40 -3.67 7.27
N PRO A 151 4.69 -4.06 7.33
CA PRO A 151 5.72 -3.26 7.98
C PRO A 151 6.01 -1.95 7.23
N TYR A 152 5.60 -1.82 5.97
CA TYR A 152 5.77 -0.58 5.21
C TYR A 152 4.78 0.47 5.69
N LEU A 153 3.49 0.12 5.76
CA LEU A 153 2.43 0.98 6.24
C LEU A 153 2.65 1.35 7.71
N THR A 154 3.02 0.41 8.58
CA THR A 154 3.22 0.73 10.00
C THR A 154 4.36 1.71 10.25
N LYS A 155 5.38 1.77 9.37
CA LYS A 155 6.43 2.80 9.45
C LYS A 155 5.94 4.18 9.01
N LYS A 156 5.01 4.23 8.05
CA LYS A 156 4.42 5.47 7.50
C LYS A 156 3.28 6.00 8.36
N ARG A 157 2.51 5.09 8.96
CA ARG A 157 1.33 5.32 9.79
C ARG A 157 1.43 4.51 11.09
N PRO A 158 2.34 4.88 12.03
CA PRO A 158 2.47 4.19 13.31
C PRO A 158 1.21 4.25 14.17
N ASP A 159 0.35 5.23 13.92
CA ASP A 159 -0.97 5.37 14.55
C ASP A 159 -1.92 4.21 14.22
N LEU A 160 -1.74 3.56 13.07
CA LEU A 160 -2.51 2.38 12.64
C LEU A 160 -1.89 1.05 13.11
N ALA A 161 -0.69 1.07 13.69
CA ALA A 161 0.00 -0.14 14.12
C ALA A 161 -0.62 -0.73 15.39
N VAL A 162 -0.55 -2.05 15.52
CA VAL A 162 -0.86 -2.73 16.78
C VAL A 162 0.17 -2.31 17.82
N LYS A 163 -0.31 -1.79 18.97
CA LYS A 163 0.52 -1.34 20.09
C LYS A 163 0.59 -2.41 21.18
N ARG A 164 1.64 -2.38 21.99
CA ARG A 164 1.71 -3.23 23.18
C ARG A 164 0.84 -2.62 24.28
N GLY A 165 0.52 -3.42 25.30
CA GLY A 165 -0.26 -2.95 26.45
C GLY A 165 0.45 -1.88 27.27
N ASP A 166 1.79 -1.83 27.20
CA ASP A 166 2.66 -0.86 27.84
C ASP A 166 2.99 0.36 26.96
N GLY A 167 2.46 0.43 25.73
CA GLY A 167 2.74 1.47 24.75
C GLY A 167 3.77 1.02 23.72
#